data_AF-A0A432EQ03-F1
#
_entry.id   AF-A0A432EQ03-F1
#
_cell.length_a   1.000
_cell.length_b   1.000
_cell.length_c   1.000
_cell.angle_alpha   90.00
_cell.angle_beta   90.00
_cell.angle_gamma   90.00
#
_symmetry.space_group_name_H-M   'P 1'
#
loop_
_entity.id
_entity.type
_entity.pdbx_description
1 polymer ?
#
loop_
_entity_poly.entity_id
_entity_poly.type
_entity_poly.pdbx_seq_one_letter_code
_entity_poly.pdbx_strand_id
1 'polypeptide(L)'
;MGMSDVLRILLLACCLSQTAVADRSETARIVVRENMPGSEPVEHRILVSPDFMRMDIVGDNSGYLLLDRKKRLIHNINLEDNTDLLISKSEISLKPPVPFENETTEVEGGPLPAIAGHPTRHYRISTNHAVCHDIVVLDGALQDAARALTELNEVLASEQAVGLATAPKEFVNDCELAASVFEPGRQYRRGFPVREQDWRGRLRELIDFEESFNADAGLFTVPDGLETMTMEEIRGE
;
A
#
# COMPACT_ATOMS: atom_id res chain seq x y z
N MET A 1 -62.62 12.40 58.06
CA MET A 1 -62.65 13.42 56.99
C MET A 1 -61.36 14.21 57.12
N GLY A 2 -60.30 13.80 56.40
CA GLY A 2 -59.82 14.45 55.18
C GLY A 2 -58.80 15.53 55.58
N MET A 3 -57.56 15.63 55.08
CA MET A 3 -57.10 15.46 53.71
C MET A 3 -55.56 15.43 53.79
N SER A 4 -54.92 14.39 53.26
CA SER A 4 -53.47 14.26 53.16
C SER A 4 -53.05 14.34 51.70
N ASP A 5 -51.80 14.74 51.51
CA ASP A 5 -50.91 14.39 50.40
C ASP A 5 -50.98 15.26 49.13
N VAL A 6 -50.01 16.18 48.96
CA VAL A 6 -48.64 15.97 48.41
C VAL A 6 -48.67 16.13 46.88
N LEU A 7 -48.12 17.25 46.41
CA LEU A 7 -48.05 17.61 45.01
C LEU A 7 -46.67 18.18 44.67
N ARG A 8 -46.10 17.66 43.56
CA ARG A 8 -44.92 18.10 42.76
C ARG A 8 -43.55 17.63 43.29
N ILE A 9 -43.00 16.52 42.82
CA ILE A 9 -42.37 16.26 41.49
C ILE A 9 -41.25 17.25 41.17
N LEU A 10 -40.01 16.80 41.35
CA LEU A 10 -38.84 17.20 40.56
C LEU A 10 -37.91 15.99 40.42
N LEU A 11 -38.16 15.17 39.38
CA LEU A 11 -37.23 14.17 38.87
C LEU A 11 -36.27 14.89 37.91
N LEU A 12 -35.05 15.16 38.37
CA LEU A 12 -33.93 15.55 37.51
C LEU A 12 -33.51 14.32 36.68
N ALA A 13 -34.10 14.16 35.50
CA ALA A 13 -33.58 13.26 34.48
C ALA A 13 -32.35 13.92 33.85
N CYS A 14 -31.17 13.59 34.37
CA CYS A 14 -29.89 13.95 33.76
C CYS A 14 -29.73 13.07 32.50
N CYS A 15 -30.16 13.58 31.35
CA CYS A 15 -29.81 13.00 30.05
C CYS A 15 -28.30 13.09 29.87
N LEU A 16 -27.60 12.03 30.27
CA LEU A 16 -26.24 11.74 29.82
C LEU A 16 -26.32 11.50 28.31
N SER A 17 -26.21 12.57 27.54
CA SER A 17 -25.85 12.49 26.13
C SER A 17 -24.46 11.89 26.07
N GLN A 18 -24.38 10.56 25.98
CA GLN A 18 -23.18 9.90 25.47
C GLN A 18 -23.06 10.35 24.02
N THR A 19 -22.31 11.42 23.79
CA THR A 19 -21.74 11.68 22.48
C THR A 19 -20.85 10.48 22.21
N ALA A 20 -21.35 9.53 21.43
CA ALA A 20 -20.50 8.53 20.80
C ALA A 20 -19.44 9.32 20.04
N VAL A 21 -18.21 9.32 20.56
CA VAL A 21 -17.06 9.72 19.78
C VAL A 21 -17.03 8.68 18.67
N ALA A 22 -17.48 9.08 17.47
CA ALA A 22 -17.30 8.28 16.29
C ALA A 22 -15.80 8.03 16.21
N ASP A 23 -15.39 6.79 16.47
CA ASP A 23 -14.02 6.36 16.30
C ASP A 23 -13.71 6.61 14.82
N ARG A 24 -12.91 7.65 14.54
CA ARG A 24 -12.50 7.90 13.16
C ARG A 24 -11.67 6.69 12.78
N SER A 25 -12.18 5.89 11.87
CA SER A 25 -11.36 4.84 11.29
C SER A 25 -10.13 5.50 10.68
N GLU A 26 -8.96 5.13 11.18
CA GLU A 26 -7.66 5.55 10.65
C GLU A 26 -7.32 4.80 9.34
N THR A 27 -8.32 4.21 8.69
CA THR A 27 -8.13 3.47 7.46
C THR A 27 -8.27 4.38 6.26
N ALA A 28 -7.24 4.46 5.43
CA ALA A 28 -7.35 5.04 4.10
C ALA A 28 -7.82 3.99 3.09
N ARG A 29 -8.75 4.35 2.22
CA ARG A 29 -9.10 3.58 1.01
C ARG A 29 -8.56 4.31 -0.20
N ILE A 30 -7.81 3.62 -1.05
CA ILE A 30 -7.28 4.15 -2.30
C ILE A 30 -7.68 3.21 -3.44
N VAL A 31 -8.08 3.77 -4.58
CA VAL A 31 -8.24 3.01 -5.83
C VAL A 31 -7.23 3.53 -6.84
N VAL A 32 -6.43 2.62 -7.38
CA VAL A 32 -5.46 2.92 -8.43
C VAL A 32 -5.77 2.06 -9.66
N ARG A 33 -5.47 2.58 -10.84
CA ARG A 33 -5.49 1.82 -12.08
C ARG A 33 -4.08 1.59 -12.57
N GLU A 34 -3.74 0.34 -12.84
CA GLU A 34 -2.49 -0.04 -13.49
C GLU A 34 -2.75 -0.40 -14.96
N ASN A 35 -1.92 0.10 -15.85
CA ASN A 35 -1.92 -0.21 -17.26
C ASN A 35 -0.52 -0.69 -17.67
N MET A 36 -0.43 -1.96 -18.07
CA MET A 36 0.78 -2.56 -18.60
C MET A 36 0.74 -2.53 -20.14
N PRO A 37 1.85 -2.19 -20.82
CA PRO A 37 1.90 -2.25 -22.27
C PRO A 37 1.46 -3.63 -22.81
N GLY A 38 0.38 -3.63 -23.60
CA GLY A 38 -0.16 -4.85 -24.21
C GLY A 38 -1.17 -5.63 -23.35
N SER A 39 -1.61 -5.11 -22.21
CA SER A 39 -2.71 -5.70 -21.42
C SER A 39 -3.89 -4.74 -21.27
N GLU A 40 -5.01 -5.27 -20.80
CA GLU A 40 -6.11 -4.43 -20.32
C GLU A 40 -5.73 -3.77 -18.98
N PRO A 41 -6.22 -2.56 -18.69
CA PRO A 41 -6.03 -1.92 -17.40
C PRO A 41 -6.71 -2.69 -16.25
N VAL A 42 -6.07 -2.72 -15.09
CA VAL A 42 -6.59 -3.36 -13.87
C VAL A 42 -6.72 -2.33 -12.77
N GLU A 43 -7.85 -2.33 -12.06
CA GLU A 43 -8.04 -1.47 -10.90
C GLU A 43 -7.78 -2.25 -9.61
N HIS A 44 -6.91 -1.69 -8.78
CA HIS A 44 -6.62 -2.22 -7.46
C HIS A 44 -7.20 -1.29 -6.40
N ARG A 45 -7.82 -1.88 -5.38
CA ARG A 45 -8.15 -1.19 -4.14
C ARG A 45 -7.09 -1.50 -3.10
N ILE A 46 -6.64 -0.45 -2.43
CA ILE A 46 -5.68 -0.49 -1.34
C ILE A 46 -6.36 0.03 -0.09
N LEU A 47 -6.32 -0.74 0.99
CA LEU A 47 -6.76 -0.32 2.32
C LEU A 47 -5.54 -0.24 3.22
N VAL A 48 -5.36 0.86 3.94
CA VAL A 48 -4.22 1.05 4.83
C VAL A 48 -4.72 1.49 6.19
N SER A 49 -4.48 0.67 7.20
CA SER A 49 -4.66 0.98 8.61
C SER A 49 -3.28 1.08 9.29
N PRO A 50 -3.20 1.50 10.58
CA PRO A 50 -1.93 1.55 11.29
C PRO A 50 -1.18 0.21 11.32
N ASP A 51 -1.91 -0.90 11.34
CA ASP A 51 -1.37 -2.24 11.56
C ASP A 51 -1.27 -3.06 10.26
N PHE A 52 -2.10 -2.74 9.26
CA PHE A 52 -2.24 -3.56 8.06
C PHE A 52 -2.31 -2.74 6.79
N MET A 53 -1.84 -3.33 5.69
CA MET A 53 -2.18 -2.89 4.34
C MET A 53 -2.79 -4.07 3.60
N ARG A 54 -3.92 -3.85 2.92
CA ARG A 54 -4.55 -4.83 2.03
C ARG A 54 -4.57 -4.29 0.61
N MET A 55 -4.33 -5.15 -0.36
CA MET A 55 -4.51 -4.86 -1.78
C MET A 55 -5.33 -5.96 -2.45
N ASP A 56 -6.41 -5.60 -3.13
CA ASP A 56 -7.24 -6.50 -3.94
C ASP A 56 -7.61 -5.88 -5.28
N ILE A 57 -8.07 -6.70 -6.22
CA ILE A 57 -8.56 -6.25 -7.53
C ILE A 57 -10.04 -5.86 -7.40
N VAL A 58 -10.40 -4.70 -7.94
CA VAL A 58 -11.78 -4.20 -7.88
C VAL A 58 -12.70 -5.10 -8.70
N GLY A 59 -13.74 -5.63 -8.05
CA GLY A 59 -14.72 -6.52 -8.69
C GLY A 59 -14.29 -7.99 -8.75
N ASP A 60 -13.13 -8.32 -8.19
CA ASP A 60 -12.61 -9.67 -8.08
C ASP A 60 -12.51 -10.07 -6.60
N ASN A 61 -12.93 -11.29 -6.28
CA ASN A 61 -12.90 -11.87 -4.94
C ASN A 61 -12.11 -13.18 -4.88
N SER A 62 -11.28 -13.47 -5.88
CA SER A 62 -10.43 -14.66 -5.95
C SER A 62 -9.27 -14.62 -4.94
N GLY A 63 -8.83 -13.44 -4.51
CA GLY A 63 -7.69 -13.32 -3.62
C GLY A 63 -7.34 -11.88 -3.24
N TYR A 64 -6.34 -11.74 -2.38
CA TYR A 64 -5.81 -10.46 -1.95
C TYR A 64 -4.44 -10.59 -1.28
N LEU A 65 -3.70 -9.49 -1.29
CA LEU A 65 -2.49 -9.34 -0.50
C LEU A 65 -2.84 -8.67 0.82
N LEU A 66 -2.35 -9.20 1.94
CA LEU A 66 -2.43 -8.58 3.27
C LEU A 66 -1.04 -8.49 3.89
N LEU A 67 -0.53 -7.27 4.05
CA LEU A 67 0.70 -6.97 4.77
C LEU A 67 0.37 -6.70 6.26
N ASP A 68 0.88 -7.54 7.15
CA ASP A 68 1.04 -7.23 8.58
C ASP A 68 2.28 -6.34 8.74
N ARG A 69 2.04 -5.05 9.02
CA ARG A 69 3.08 -4.02 9.03
C ARG A 69 4.02 -4.15 10.23
N LYS A 70 3.49 -4.62 11.37
CA LYS A 70 4.26 -4.84 12.60
C LYS A 70 5.20 -6.02 12.44
N LYS A 71 4.73 -7.11 11.83
CA LYS A 71 5.53 -8.32 11.60
C LYS A 71 6.37 -8.27 10.33
N ARG A 72 6.11 -7.31 9.43
CA ARG A 72 6.75 -7.23 8.11
C ARG A 72 6.56 -8.55 7.34
N LEU A 73 5.32 -9.03 7.35
CA LEU A 73 4.88 -10.29 6.78
C LEU A 73 3.74 -10.03 5.81
N ILE A 74 3.87 -10.54 4.60
CA ILE A 74 2.82 -10.55 3.60
C ILE A 74 2.14 -11.92 3.62
N HIS A 75 0.83 -11.91 3.67
CA HIS A 75 -0.05 -13.01 3.31
C HIS A 75 -0.51 -12.77 1.87
N ASN A 76 -0.19 -13.67 0.96
CA ASN A 76 -0.70 -13.67 -0.41
C ASN A 76 -1.78 -14.76 -0.50
N ILE A 77 -3.04 -14.33 -0.39
CA ILE A 77 -4.18 -15.21 -0.22
C ILE A 77 -4.82 -15.48 -1.58
N ASN A 78 -4.94 -16.76 -1.90
CA ASN A 78 -5.70 -17.25 -3.05
C ASN A 78 -6.84 -18.14 -2.53
N LEU A 79 -8.07 -17.64 -2.68
CA LEU A 79 -9.28 -18.29 -2.19
C LEU A 79 -9.77 -19.39 -3.14
N GLU A 80 -9.41 -19.32 -4.43
CA GLU A 80 -9.76 -20.38 -5.38
C GLU A 80 -8.92 -21.65 -5.12
N ASP A 81 -7.64 -21.46 -4.82
CA ASP A 81 -6.71 -22.55 -4.49
C ASP A 81 -6.70 -22.91 -2.99
N ASN A 82 -7.42 -22.16 -2.15
CA ASN A 82 -7.46 -22.29 -0.69
C ASN A 82 -6.06 -22.22 -0.04
N THR A 83 -5.23 -21.28 -0.49
CA THR A 83 -3.84 -21.11 -0.03
C THR A 83 -3.56 -19.73 0.58
N ASP A 84 -2.64 -19.70 1.53
CA ASP A 84 -2.01 -18.51 2.09
C ASP A 84 -0.49 -18.63 1.95
N LEU A 85 0.07 -17.90 0.98
CA LEU A 85 1.53 -17.84 0.80
C LEU A 85 2.12 -16.73 1.67
N LEU A 86 2.94 -17.13 2.63
CA LEU A 86 3.67 -16.26 3.53
C LEU A 86 4.98 -15.78 2.89
N ILE A 87 5.14 -14.46 2.82
CA ILE A 87 6.36 -13.81 2.37
C ILE A 87 6.86 -12.89 3.48
N SER A 88 7.99 -13.23 4.08
CA SER A 88 8.60 -12.44 5.15
C SER A 88 9.90 -11.80 4.67
N LYS A 89 10.26 -10.67 5.28
CA LYS A 89 11.53 -10.02 4.98
C LYS A 89 12.69 -10.86 5.51
N SER A 90 13.62 -11.24 4.64
CA SER A 90 14.89 -11.88 5.02
C SER A 90 16.12 -11.02 4.68
N GLU A 91 17.30 -11.44 5.14
CA GLU A 91 18.54 -10.70 4.92
C GLU A 91 19.00 -10.83 3.46
N ILE A 92 19.27 -9.68 2.82
CA ILE A 92 19.82 -9.63 1.46
C ILE A 92 21.33 -9.55 1.56
N SER A 93 22.03 -10.61 1.16
CA SER A 93 23.51 -10.66 1.14
C SER A 93 24.13 -10.05 -0.12
N LEU A 94 23.31 -9.81 -1.16
CA LEU A 94 23.74 -9.20 -2.41
C LEU A 94 24.18 -7.75 -2.19
N LYS A 95 25.22 -7.33 -2.91
CA LYS A 95 25.66 -5.95 -2.97
C LYS A 95 25.24 -5.34 -4.30
N PRO A 96 24.90 -4.03 -4.33
CA PRO A 96 24.66 -3.35 -5.59
C PRO A 96 25.90 -3.43 -6.49
N PRO A 97 25.73 -3.43 -7.82
CA PRO A 97 26.85 -3.31 -8.74
C PRO A 97 27.59 -1.98 -8.52
N VAL A 98 28.78 -1.81 -9.10
CA VAL A 98 29.54 -0.56 -8.99
C VAL A 98 29.88 -0.07 -10.41
N PRO A 99 29.49 1.14 -10.81
CA PRO A 99 28.75 2.16 -10.04
C PRO A 99 27.25 1.82 -9.87
N PHE A 100 26.63 2.36 -8.82
CA PHE A 100 25.18 2.30 -8.60
C PHE A 100 24.70 3.58 -7.93
N GLU A 101 24.53 4.60 -8.76
CA GLU A 101 24.25 5.96 -8.32
C GLU A 101 22.76 6.25 -8.46
N ASN A 102 22.11 6.57 -7.34
CA ASN A 102 20.69 6.89 -7.30
C ASN A 102 20.49 8.41 -7.22
N GLU A 103 19.58 8.92 -8.04
CA GLU A 103 19.21 10.33 -8.06
C GLU A 103 17.70 10.49 -7.99
N THR A 104 17.25 11.57 -7.34
CA THR A 104 15.88 12.06 -7.46
C THR A 104 15.91 13.54 -7.75
N THR A 105 15.32 13.94 -8.86
CA THR A 105 15.28 15.32 -9.32
C THR A 105 13.85 15.79 -9.36
N GLU A 106 13.55 16.92 -8.72
CA GLU A 106 12.26 17.60 -8.91
C GLU A 106 12.26 18.22 -10.31
N VAL A 107 11.22 17.93 -11.09
CA VAL A 107 11.08 18.47 -12.44
C VAL A 107 10.45 19.85 -12.32
N GLU A 108 11.23 20.88 -12.63
CA GLU A 108 10.70 22.24 -12.71
C GLU A 108 9.72 22.37 -13.89
N GLY A 109 8.57 22.97 -13.63
CA GLY A 109 7.49 23.11 -14.60
C GLY A 109 6.42 24.11 -14.16
N GLY A 110 5.44 24.34 -15.03
CA GLY A 110 4.25 25.12 -14.69
C GLY A 110 3.42 24.46 -13.58
N PRO A 111 2.43 25.19 -13.02
CA PRO A 111 1.64 24.68 -11.91
C PRO A 111 0.93 23.38 -12.29
N LEU A 112 1.17 22.33 -11.52
CA LEU A 112 0.37 21.11 -11.59
C LEU A 112 -0.96 21.30 -10.87
N PRO A 113 -2.04 20.66 -11.34
CA PRO A 113 -3.33 20.75 -10.66
C PRO A 113 -3.24 20.14 -9.26
N ALA A 114 -3.85 20.82 -8.29
CA ALA A 114 -4.12 20.24 -6.99
C ALA A 114 -5.19 19.16 -7.10
N ILE A 115 -5.07 18.10 -6.31
CA ILE A 115 -6.05 17.00 -6.24
C ILE A 115 -6.66 17.01 -4.84
N ALA A 116 -7.98 17.13 -4.76
CA ALA A 116 -8.72 17.28 -3.50
C ALA A 116 -8.17 18.38 -2.57
N GLY A 117 -7.64 19.47 -3.15
CA GLY A 117 -7.05 20.59 -2.40
C GLY A 117 -5.60 20.39 -1.98
N HIS A 118 -5.00 19.23 -2.25
CA HIS A 118 -3.60 18.95 -1.98
C HIS A 118 -2.73 19.29 -3.20
N PRO A 119 -1.61 20.00 -3.00
CA PRO A 119 -0.68 20.30 -4.09
C PRO A 119 0.00 19.03 -4.60
N THR A 120 0.51 19.10 -5.83
CA THR A 120 1.23 18.00 -6.47
C THR A 120 2.63 18.42 -6.87
N ARG A 121 3.57 17.46 -6.86
CA ARG A 121 4.98 17.67 -7.25
C ARG A 121 5.45 16.59 -8.22
N HIS A 122 6.26 16.98 -9.20
CA HIS A 122 6.79 16.09 -10.23
C HIS A 122 8.23 15.71 -9.91
N TYR A 123 8.54 14.43 -9.85
CA TYR A 123 9.89 13.91 -9.68
C TYR A 123 10.27 12.93 -10.79
N ARG A 124 11.54 12.95 -11.16
CA ARG A 124 12.20 11.85 -11.87
C ARG A 124 13.15 11.16 -10.91
N ILE A 125 13.11 9.84 -10.92
CA ILE A 125 13.96 8.99 -10.09
C ILE A 125 14.80 8.15 -11.03
N SER A 126 16.11 8.24 -10.88
CA SER A 126 17.07 7.62 -11.78
C SER A 126 18.06 6.75 -11.04
N THR A 127 18.59 5.75 -11.75
CA THR A 127 19.73 4.94 -11.30
C THR A 127 20.72 4.87 -12.46
N ASN A 128 22.00 5.19 -12.20
CA ASN A 128 23.05 5.28 -13.22
C ASN A 128 22.63 6.10 -14.45
N HIS A 129 21.99 7.25 -14.22
CA HIS A 129 21.47 8.19 -15.24
C HIS A 129 20.27 7.69 -16.06
N ALA A 130 19.80 6.45 -15.88
CA ALA A 130 18.57 5.97 -16.49
C ALA A 130 17.36 6.37 -15.63
N VAL A 131 16.34 6.97 -16.24
CA VAL A 131 15.08 7.30 -15.54
C VAL A 131 14.31 6.01 -15.27
N CYS A 132 14.16 5.69 -13.99
CA CYS A 132 13.50 4.47 -13.54
C CYS A 132 12.02 4.69 -13.18
N HIS A 133 11.70 5.87 -12.64
CA HIS A 133 10.33 6.30 -12.39
C HIS A 133 10.17 7.78 -12.75
N ASP A 134 9.05 8.12 -13.38
CA ASP A 134 8.55 9.47 -13.56
C ASP A 134 7.22 9.57 -12.78
N ILE A 135 7.20 10.37 -11.71
CA ILE A 135 6.10 10.37 -10.74
C ILE A 135 5.56 11.76 -10.49
N VAL A 136 4.24 11.87 -10.40
CA VAL A 136 3.57 13.02 -9.80
C VAL A 136 3.01 12.57 -8.46
N VAL A 137 3.44 13.20 -7.38
CA VAL A 137 3.05 12.83 -6.02
C VAL A 137 2.11 13.86 -5.41
N LEU A 138 1.20 13.39 -4.56
CA LEU A 138 0.35 14.22 -3.72
C LEU A 138 1.15 14.66 -2.49
N ASP A 139 1.21 15.96 -2.26
CA ASP A 139 1.86 16.51 -1.07
C ASP A 139 0.85 16.77 0.05
N GLY A 140 1.20 16.37 1.26
CA GLY A 140 0.34 16.59 2.43
C GLY A 140 -0.82 15.61 2.62
N ALA A 141 -1.00 14.60 1.76
CA ALA A 141 -2.00 13.53 1.93
C ALA A 141 -1.42 12.14 1.64
N LEU A 142 -2.11 11.10 2.15
CA LEU A 142 -1.80 9.68 1.91
C LEU A 142 -0.37 9.24 2.28
N GLN A 143 0.29 9.93 3.23
CA GLN A 143 1.66 9.62 3.61
C GLN A 143 1.80 8.25 4.26
N ASP A 144 0.81 7.81 5.05
CA ASP A 144 0.81 6.47 5.62
C ASP A 144 0.64 5.39 4.54
N ALA A 145 -0.18 5.65 3.52
CA ALA A 145 -0.32 4.73 2.40
C ALA A 145 0.96 4.64 1.56
N ALA A 146 1.65 5.76 1.34
CA ALA A 146 2.96 5.77 0.69
C ALA A 146 4.00 4.97 1.51
N ARG A 147 4.00 5.15 2.84
CA ARG A 147 4.85 4.37 3.75
C ARG A 147 4.51 2.88 3.70
N ALA A 148 3.25 2.49 3.75
CA ALA A 148 2.84 1.09 3.66
C ALA A 148 3.26 0.44 2.34
N LEU A 149 3.19 1.17 1.22
CA LEU A 149 3.72 0.70 -0.07
C LEU A 149 5.24 0.56 -0.06
N THR A 150 5.98 1.46 0.60
CA THR A 150 7.43 1.26 0.82
C THR A 150 7.68 -0.01 1.64
N GLU A 151 6.96 -0.20 2.74
CA GLU A 151 7.09 -1.37 3.62
C GLU A 151 6.82 -2.68 2.86
N LEU A 152 5.79 -2.70 2.01
CA LEU A 152 5.45 -3.81 1.12
C LEU A 152 6.62 -4.17 0.20
N ASN A 153 7.14 -3.18 -0.53
CA ASN A 153 8.22 -3.41 -1.49
C ASN A 153 9.51 -3.88 -0.79
N GLU A 154 9.80 -3.36 0.40
CA GLU A 154 10.93 -3.80 1.21
C GLU A 154 10.80 -5.24 1.73
N VAL A 155 9.59 -5.75 1.96
CA VAL A 155 9.37 -7.17 2.29
C VAL A 155 9.59 -8.03 1.05
N LEU A 156 9.06 -7.62 -0.11
CA LEU A 156 9.23 -8.34 -1.37
C LEU A 156 10.69 -8.39 -1.85
N ALA A 157 11.51 -7.41 -1.47
CA ALA A 157 12.88 -7.29 -1.96
C ALA A 157 13.77 -8.50 -1.65
N SER A 158 13.55 -9.20 -0.54
CA SER A 158 14.32 -10.41 -0.24
C SER A 158 14.01 -11.55 -1.22
N GLU A 159 12.74 -11.74 -1.57
CA GLU A 159 12.35 -12.76 -2.54
C GLU A 159 12.83 -12.41 -3.95
N GLN A 160 12.82 -11.12 -4.30
CA GLN A 160 13.38 -10.63 -5.55
C GLN A 160 14.90 -10.86 -5.62
N ALA A 161 15.61 -10.69 -4.51
CA ALA A 161 17.05 -10.94 -4.43
C ALA A 161 17.39 -12.42 -4.73
N VAL A 162 16.58 -13.36 -4.24
CA VAL A 162 16.75 -14.79 -4.54
C VAL A 162 16.49 -15.07 -6.02
N GLY A 163 15.42 -14.50 -6.59
CA GLY A 163 15.07 -14.66 -8.00
C GLY A 163 16.09 -14.05 -8.98
N LEU A 164 16.89 -13.08 -8.53
CA LEU A 164 17.84 -12.38 -9.40
C LEU A 164 18.91 -13.31 -10.00
N ALA A 165 19.32 -14.35 -9.28
CA ALA A 165 20.36 -15.28 -9.74
C ALA A 165 19.94 -16.08 -10.98
N THR A 166 18.63 -16.27 -11.18
CA THR A 166 18.03 -17.04 -12.28
C THR A 166 17.29 -16.17 -13.29
N ALA A 167 17.19 -14.87 -13.04
CA ALA A 167 16.55 -13.92 -13.94
C ALA A 167 17.27 -13.84 -15.30
N PRO A 168 16.53 -13.82 -16.43
CA PRO A 168 17.14 -13.61 -17.74
C PRO A 168 17.84 -12.24 -17.79
N LYS A 169 19.08 -12.21 -18.32
CA LYS A 169 19.96 -11.03 -18.27
C LYS A 169 19.36 -9.81 -18.95
N GLU A 170 18.52 -10.01 -19.97
CA GLU A 170 17.80 -8.96 -20.68
C GLU A 170 16.81 -8.19 -19.80
N PHE A 171 16.35 -8.79 -18.69
CA PHE A 171 15.44 -8.14 -17.74
C PHE A 171 16.16 -7.56 -16.52
N VAL A 172 17.46 -7.81 -16.38
CA VAL A 172 18.28 -7.32 -15.27
C VAL A 172 19.06 -6.07 -15.70
N ASN A 173 18.45 -4.91 -15.49
CA ASN A 173 19.09 -3.61 -15.69
C ASN A 173 19.12 -2.80 -14.38
N ASP A 174 19.79 -1.65 -14.39
CA ASP A 174 19.97 -0.82 -13.19
C ASP A 174 18.65 -0.37 -12.56
N CYS A 175 17.64 -0.07 -13.38
CA CYS A 175 16.31 0.28 -12.88
C CYS A 175 15.58 -0.91 -12.27
N GLU A 176 15.72 -2.10 -12.86
CA GLU A 176 15.22 -3.32 -12.27
C GLU A 176 15.86 -3.58 -10.91
N LEU A 177 17.19 -3.62 -10.87
CA LEU A 177 17.95 -3.87 -9.65
C LEU A 177 17.60 -2.86 -8.55
N ALA A 178 17.40 -1.60 -8.91
CA ALA A 178 17.01 -0.57 -7.97
C ALA A 178 15.56 -0.77 -7.47
N ALA A 179 14.62 -1.08 -8.37
CA ALA A 179 13.21 -1.24 -7.99
C ALA A 179 12.95 -2.51 -7.18
N SER A 180 13.61 -3.62 -7.52
CA SER A 180 13.29 -4.94 -6.95
C SER A 180 14.16 -5.33 -5.76
N VAL A 181 15.41 -4.84 -5.66
CA VAL A 181 16.34 -5.30 -4.60
C VAL A 181 16.96 -4.16 -3.80
N PHE A 182 17.62 -3.21 -4.45
CA PHE A 182 18.54 -2.30 -3.75
C PHE A 182 17.90 -0.98 -3.25
N GLU A 183 16.84 -0.51 -3.90
CA GLU A 183 16.08 0.68 -3.47
C GLU A 183 14.55 0.46 -3.57
N PRO A 184 14.04 -0.61 -2.93
CA PRO A 184 12.62 -0.98 -3.04
C PRO A 184 11.73 0.12 -2.48
N GLY A 185 10.66 0.44 -3.21
CA GLY A 185 9.66 1.41 -2.79
C GLY A 185 10.15 2.87 -2.69
N ARG A 186 11.32 3.22 -3.25
CA ARG A 186 11.88 4.58 -3.18
C ARG A 186 10.97 5.65 -3.79
N GLN A 187 10.14 5.31 -4.76
CA GLN A 187 9.18 6.22 -5.38
C GLN A 187 8.14 6.73 -4.38
N TYR A 188 7.78 5.92 -3.38
CA TYR A 188 6.78 6.29 -2.37
C TYR A 188 7.40 7.16 -1.25
N ARG A 189 8.73 7.24 -1.15
CA ARG A 189 9.42 8.08 -0.14
C ARG A 189 9.23 9.58 -0.39
N ARG A 190 8.72 9.99 -1.56
CA ARG A 190 8.39 11.39 -1.90
C ARG A 190 6.94 11.78 -1.63
N GLY A 191 6.07 10.81 -1.30
CA GLY A 191 4.63 10.99 -1.19
C GLY A 191 3.90 9.94 -2.01
N PHE A 192 2.56 9.93 -1.93
CA PHE A 192 1.76 8.98 -2.68
C PHE A 192 1.67 9.41 -4.16
N PRO A 193 2.10 8.57 -5.14
CA PRO A 193 1.99 8.90 -6.54
C PRO A 193 0.53 8.95 -6.99
N VAL A 194 0.08 10.11 -7.48
CA VAL A 194 -1.18 10.23 -8.21
C VAL A 194 -1.03 9.77 -9.66
N ARG A 195 0.20 9.77 -10.15
CA ARG A 195 0.62 9.18 -11.42
C ARG A 195 2.05 8.67 -11.27
N GLU A 196 2.31 7.47 -11.75
CA GLU A 196 3.63 6.85 -11.81
C GLU A 196 3.79 6.15 -13.16
N GLN A 197 4.88 6.44 -13.86
CA GLN A 197 5.33 5.63 -14.98
C GLN A 197 6.71 5.03 -14.66
N ASP A 198 6.84 3.71 -14.74
CA ASP A 198 8.12 3.04 -14.53
C ASP A 198 8.89 2.79 -15.83
N TRP A 199 10.13 2.30 -15.70
CA TRP A 199 11.04 2.02 -16.81
C TRP A 199 10.51 0.97 -17.79
N ARG A 200 9.56 0.11 -17.38
CA ARG A 200 8.90 -0.88 -18.24
C ARG A 200 7.71 -0.29 -19.01
N GLY A 201 7.41 0.99 -18.76
CA GLY A 201 6.26 1.67 -19.34
C GLY A 201 4.94 1.36 -18.64
N ARG A 202 4.96 0.68 -17.47
CA ARG A 202 3.76 0.52 -16.65
C ARG A 202 3.32 1.89 -16.18
N LEU A 203 2.04 2.19 -16.38
CA LEU A 203 1.41 3.40 -15.88
C LEU A 203 0.49 3.05 -14.72
N ARG A 204 0.65 3.73 -13.59
CA ARG A 204 -0.24 3.67 -12.44
C ARG A 204 -0.84 5.03 -12.15
N GLU A 205 -2.16 5.11 -12.03
CA GLU A 205 -2.89 6.35 -11.80
C GLU A 205 -3.83 6.23 -10.60
N LEU A 206 -3.87 7.28 -9.78
CA LEU A 206 -4.86 7.41 -8.72
C LEU A 206 -6.22 7.71 -9.32
N ILE A 207 -7.21 6.88 -9.01
CA ILE A 207 -8.60 7.04 -9.47
C ILE A 207 -9.44 7.72 -8.40
N ASP A 208 -9.30 7.27 -7.16
CA ASP A 208 -10.12 7.73 -6.04
C ASP A 208 -9.40 7.48 -4.70
N PHE A 209 -9.70 8.28 -3.67
CA PHE A 209 -9.24 8.00 -2.31
C PHE A 209 -10.16 8.60 -1.24
N GLU A 210 -10.11 7.99 -0.06
CA GLU A 210 -10.79 8.42 1.15
C GLU A 210 -9.86 8.20 2.35
N GLU A 211 -9.44 9.25 3.04
CA GLU A 211 -8.44 9.17 4.13
C GLU A 211 -9.00 8.63 5.45
N SER A 212 -10.33 8.62 5.61
CA SER A 212 -11.00 8.15 6.83
C SER A 212 -12.16 7.23 6.46
N PHE A 213 -11.83 6.15 5.76
CA PHE A 213 -12.77 5.13 5.33
C PHE A 213 -13.12 4.19 6.48
N ASN A 214 -14.42 3.99 6.74
CA ASN A 214 -14.87 3.05 7.77
C ASN A 214 -14.79 1.60 7.27
N ALA A 215 -13.61 1.00 7.38
CA ALA A 215 -13.38 -0.40 6.99
C ALA A 215 -13.92 -1.40 8.04
N ASP A 216 -14.50 -2.49 7.55
CA ASP A 216 -14.78 -3.67 8.37
C ASP A 216 -13.45 -4.30 8.82
N ALA A 217 -13.32 -4.59 10.12
CA ALA A 217 -12.13 -5.20 10.70
C ALA A 217 -11.80 -6.57 10.07
N GLY A 218 -12.81 -7.32 9.62
CA GLY A 218 -12.64 -8.60 8.93
C GLY A 218 -11.96 -8.49 7.56
N LEU A 219 -11.83 -7.28 7.00
CA LEU A 219 -11.04 -7.07 5.78
C LEU A 219 -9.54 -7.24 6.03
N PHE A 220 -9.08 -7.17 7.29
CA PHE A 220 -7.67 -7.27 7.69
C PHE A 220 -7.33 -8.59 8.38
N THR A 221 -8.14 -9.64 8.16
CA THR A 221 -7.91 -10.96 8.75
C THR A 221 -7.67 -12.00 7.68
N VAL A 222 -6.77 -12.95 7.97
CA VAL A 222 -6.60 -14.16 7.16
C VAL A 222 -7.78 -15.11 7.45
N PRO A 223 -8.47 -15.67 6.43
CA PRO A 223 -9.53 -16.64 6.64
C PRO A 223 -9.02 -17.93 7.26
N ASP A 224 -9.84 -18.58 8.08
CA ASP A 224 -9.53 -19.89 8.62
C ASP A 224 -9.56 -20.97 7.52
N GLY A 225 -8.73 -22.00 7.67
CA GLY A 225 -8.78 -23.21 6.83
C GLY A 225 -8.00 -23.15 5.52
N LEU A 226 -7.27 -22.07 5.26
CA LEU A 226 -6.30 -21.99 4.16
C LEU A 226 -5.09 -22.90 4.44
N GLU A 227 -4.56 -23.52 3.38
CA GLU A 227 -3.26 -24.17 3.42
C GLU A 227 -2.16 -23.10 3.41
N THR A 228 -1.44 -22.98 4.53
CA THR A 228 -0.35 -22.02 4.66
C THR A 228 0.96 -22.62 4.16
N MET A 229 1.66 -21.87 3.32
CA MET A 229 2.98 -22.22 2.80
C MET A 229 3.91 -21.01 2.82
N THR A 230 5.20 -21.27 2.99
CA THR A 230 6.27 -20.27 2.98
C THR A 230 7.00 -20.25 1.64
N MET A 231 7.74 -19.17 1.38
CA MET A 231 8.59 -19.10 0.18
C MET A 231 9.68 -20.17 0.19
N GLU A 232 10.26 -20.52 1.35
CA GLU A 232 11.24 -21.61 1.47
C GLU A 232 10.63 -22.96 1.09
N GLU A 233 9.43 -23.28 1.58
CA GLU A 233 8.73 -24.53 1.25
C GLU A 233 8.44 -24.65 -0.25
N ILE A 234 8.05 -23.55 -0.92
CA ILE A 234 7.83 -23.54 -2.37
C ILE A 234 9.13 -23.80 -3.14
N ARG A 235 10.28 -23.34 -2.64
CA ARG A 235 11.59 -23.59 -3.24
C ARG A 235 12.13 -24.98 -2.96
N GLY A 236 11.57 -25.68 -1.98
CA GLY A 236 12.09 -26.95 -1.48
C GLY A 236 13.38 -26.78 -0.66
N GLU A 237 13.51 -25.66 0.04
CA GLU A 237 14.64 -25.32 0.93
C GLU A 237 14.38 -25.69 2.41
#